data_AF-A0A6I3WZG5-F1
#
_entry.id   AF-A0A6I3WZG5-F1
#
_cell.length_a   1.000
_cell.length_b   1.000
_cell.length_c   1.000
_cell.angle_alpha   90.00
_cell.angle_beta   90.00
_cell.angle_gamma   90.00
#
_symmetry.space_group_name_H-M   'P 1'
#
loop_
_entity.id
_entity.type
_entity.pdbx_description
1 polymer ?
#
loop_
_entity_poly.entity_id
_entity_poly.type
_entity_poly.pdbx_seq_one_letter_code
_entity_poly.pdbx_strand_id
1 'polypeptide(L)'
;MAIATAAIGLMAITAVARSLKTEAQVRRQDQIDRLAASGAEEVFGRLAASTTGLAVVTGHPGYGTGAATDDGPWVRFGNDGQINPCTAGNASQACFTVRLSARPDASTATTALIQVTARQCRGLAPGTSSCVRSRQQVTTQVRQFVDHVLWVDDPSTTATLVTGDVIDGPMHANAGAWRTCGSPVVGRTVADPGSGGHEYRIEALTPTDPAVSPYATPTCTATTAATVSSLTVPTADTIALPAPAAADYAALASLVVSAPTTPATIVIQGSQLVINGASPVDLPLNGVLFVDGGAEVSMAVGAPLHGHLTVAASGTITISSDLLLASTTTDLLAVVSTGGNIEIPFVETSRTIQALLVATAAAPAGVISATGVSGCSALSCVAAPLTINGAIVCRQLGAVAEASTDGDVQRGYNKDYHFDDRLAHTQPPYAVTQVRGRWVRLSAAATTPLGVGK
;
A
#
# COMPACT_ATOMS: atom_id res chain seq x y z
N MET A 1 32.21 38.59 -60.37
CA MET A 1 32.71 38.13 -59.05
C MET A 1 31.92 38.67 -57.86
N ALA A 2 31.43 39.93 -57.87
CA ALA A 2 30.67 40.51 -56.75
C ALA A 2 29.27 39.89 -56.47
N ILE A 3 28.62 39.28 -57.48
CA ILE A 3 27.27 38.69 -57.33
C ILE A 3 27.32 37.34 -56.58
N ALA A 4 28.42 36.58 -56.72
CA ALA A 4 28.59 35.29 -56.05
C ALA A 4 28.79 35.44 -54.53
N THR A 5 29.46 36.50 -54.09
CA THR A 5 29.72 36.77 -52.66
C THR A 5 28.47 37.17 -51.89
N ALA A 6 27.52 37.88 -52.54
CA ALA A 6 26.26 38.28 -51.92
C ALA A 6 25.29 37.09 -51.72
N ALA A 7 25.28 36.12 -52.66
CA ALA A 7 24.42 34.94 -52.56
C ALA A 7 24.86 33.98 -51.43
N ILE A 8 26.18 33.84 -51.21
CA ILE A 8 26.74 33.02 -50.13
C ILE A 8 26.42 33.64 -48.76
N GLY A 9 26.52 34.97 -48.64
CA GLY A 9 26.15 35.69 -47.41
C GLY A 9 24.68 35.52 -47.05
N LEU A 10 23.76 35.62 -48.03
CA LEU A 10 22.34 35.45 -47.79
C LEU A 10 21.98 33.99 -47.41
N MET A 11 22.58 32.99 -48.06
CA MET A 11 22.35 31.59 -47.69
C MET A 11 22.87 31.26 -46.29
N ALA A 12 24.03 31.79 -45.89
CA ALA A 12 24.56 31.61 -44.54
C ALA A 12 23.66 32.26 -43.47
N ILE A 13 23.17 33.48 -43.70
CA ILE A 13 22.23 34.16 -42.79
C ILE A 13 20.91 33.38 -42.69
N THR A 14 20.39 32.83 -43.79
CA THR A 14 19.14 32.06 -43.79
C THR A 14 19.29 30.71 -43.07
N ALA A 15 20.44 30.04 -43.23
CA ALA A 15 20.75 28.79 -42.54
C ALA A 15 20.96 29.00 -41.03
N VAL A 16 21.68 30.05 -40.63
CA VAL A 16 21.86 30.45 -39.22
C VAL A 16 20.52 30.85 -38.61
N ALA A 17 19.69 31.63 -39.32
CA ALA A 17 18.35 32.00 -38.84
C ALA A 17 17.41 30.79 -38.72
N ARG A 18 17.53 29.78 -39.60
CA ARG A 18 16.79 28.51 -39.46
C ARG A 18 17.31 27.70 -38.27
N SER A 19 18.63 27.57 -38.12
CA SER A 19 19.29 26.86 -37.01
C SER A 19 18.96 27.47 -35.64
N LEU A 20 18.98 28.79 -35.53
CA LEU A 20 18.57 29.51 -34.31
C LEU A 20 17.07 29.36 -34.02
N LYS A 21 16.23 29.27 -35.06
CA LYS A 21 14.79 28.97 -34.89
C LYS A 21 14.57 27.54 -34.40
N THR A 22 15.32 26.56 -34.90
CA THR A 22 15.24 25.17 -34.42
C THR A 22 15.78 25.05 -33.00
N GLU A 23 16.91 25.66 -32.67
CA GLU A 23 17.47 25.61 -31.30
C GLU A 23 16.53 26.27 -30.28
N ALA A 24 15.98 27.44 -30.60
CA ALA A 24 14.98 28.11 -29.77
C ALA A 24 13.65 27.34 -29.69
N GLN A 25 13.31 26.52 -30.70
CA GLN A 25 12.16 25.61 -30.62
C GLN A 25 12.47 24.40 -29.72
N VAL A 26 13.66 23.80 -29.83
CA VAL A 26 14.08 22.65 -29.01
C VAL A 26 14.18 23.03 -27.55
N ARG A 27 14.81 24.17 -27.20
CA ARG A 27 14.86 24.66 -25.81
C ARG A 27 13.46 24.92 -25.24
N ARG A 28 12.54 25.45 -26.05
CA ARG A 28 11.14 25.65 -25.65
C ARG A 28 10.42 24.32 -25.45
N GLN A 29 10.62 23.34 -26.34
CA GLN A 29 10.03 22.02 -26.15
C GLN A 29 10.51 21.37 -24.85
N ASP A 30 11.81 21.41 -24.58
CA ASP A 30 12.41 20.89 -23.36
C ASP A 30 11.92 21.60 -22.07
N GLN A 31 11.65 22.91 -22.14
CA GLN A 31 11.00 23.63 -21.04
C GLN A 31 9.55 23.18 -20.82
N ILE A 32 8.81 22.90 -21.90
CA ILE A 32 7.41 22.50 -21.83
C ILE A 32 7.26 21.04 -21.41
N ASP A 33 8.19 20.17 -21.78
CA ASP A 33 8.26 18.79 -21.30
C ASP A 33 8.53 18.75 -19.79
N ARG A 34 9.50 19.54 -19.31
CA ARG A 34 9.77 19.67 -17.87
C ARG A 34 8.58 20.27 -17.11
N LEU A 35 7.86 21.22 -17.70
CA LEU A 35 6.65 21.78 -17.08
C LEU A 35 5.53 20.75 -16.99
N ALA A 36 5.31 19.95 -18.04
CA ALA A 36 4.32 18.88 -18.02
C ALA A 36 4.66 17.82 -16.97
N ALA A 37 5.94 17.47 -16.82
CA ALA A 37 6.42 16.55 -15.80
C ALA A 37 6.21 17.10 -14.39
N SER A 38 6.65 18.33 -14.13
CA SER A 38 6.47 18.97 -12.84
C SER A 38 5.00 19.11 -12.45
N GLY A 39 4.13 19.47 -13.41
CA GLY A 39 2.69 19.54 -13.16
C GLY A 39 2.09 18.18 -12.84
N ALA A 40 2.57 17.11 -13.49
CA ALA A 40 2.09 15.75 -13.20
C ALA A 40 2.55 15.26 -11.82
N GLU A 41 3.80 15.56 -11.42
CA GLU A 41 4.32 15.25 -10.09
C GLU A 41 3.56 15.98 -8.99
N GLU A 42 3.26 17.27 -9.17
CA GLU A 42 2.52 18.05 -8.19
C GLU A 42 1.11 17.48 -7.96
N VAL A 43 0.39 17.19 -9.05
CA VAL A 43 -0.95 16.62 -9.00
C VAL A 43 -0.93 15.22 -8.37
N PHE A 44 0.06 14.40 -8.72
CA PHE A 44 0.25 13.10 -8.10
C PHE A 44 0.56 13.22 -6.60
N GLY A 45 1.42 14.14 -6.19
CA GLY A 45 1.72 14.38 -4.78
C GLY A 45 0.47 14.79 -3.99
N ARG A 46 -0.38 15.66 -4.56
CA ARG A 46 -1.67 16.04 -3.96
C ARG A 46 -2.66 14.88 -3.89
N LEU A 47 -2.72 14.03 -4.93
CA LEU A 47 -3.53 12.80 -4.93
C LEU A 47 -3.03 11.82 -3.88
N ALA A 48 -1.72 11.58 -3.81
CA ALA A 48 -1.10 10.67 -2.87
C ALA A 48 -1.27 11.11 -1.41
N ALA A 49 -1.34 12.42 -1.15
CA ALA A 49 -1.65 12.98 0.16
C ALA A 49 -3.15 13.03 0.47
N SER A 50 -4.03 12.84 -0.52
CA SER A 50 -5.49 12.92 -0.34
C SER A 50 -6.05 11.59 0.16
N THR A 51 -6.58 11.61 1.39
CA THR A 51 -7.35 10.50 1.98
C THR A 51 -8.85 10.57 1.63
N THR A 52 -9.34 11.74 1.20
CA THR A 52 -10.77 12.02 0.94
C THR A 52 -11.19 11.86 -0.53
N GLY A 53 -10.26 11.43 -1.40
CA GLY A 53 -10.51 11.08 -2.80
C GLY A 53 -10.16 12.18 -3.80
N LEU A 54 -10.64 12.05 -5.04
CA LEU A 54 -10.36 12.98 -6.14
C LEU A 54 -10.87 14.42 -5.90
N ALA A 55 -11.79 14.62 -4.95
CA ALA A 55 -12.41 15.90 -4.64
C ALA A 55 -11.41 17.00 -4.23
N VAL A 56 -10.36 16.61 -3.49
CA VAL A 56 -9.25 17.51 -3.09
C VAL A 56 -8.53 18.09 -4.31
N VAL A 57 -8.52 17.34 -5.42
CA VAL A 57 -7.89 17.77 -6.65
C VAL A 57 -8.91 18.50 -7.52
N THR A 58 -10.12 17.97 -7.72
CA THR A 58 -11.12 18.63 -8.58
C THR A 58 -11.61 19.99 -8.06
N GLY A 59 -11.38 20.33 -6.78
CA GLY A 59 -11.67 21.66 -6.24
C GLY A 59 -10.69 22.77 -6.68
N HIS A 60 -9.56 22.41 -7.31
CA HIS A 60 -8.58 23.40 -7.73
C HIS A 60 -9.02 24.09 -9.05
N PRO A 61 -8.99 25.43 -9.16
CA PRO A 61 -9.45 26.18 -10.34
C PRO A 61 -8.66 25.91 -11.65
N GLY A 62 -7.65 25.06 -11.61
CA GLY A 62 -6.83 24.66 -12.77
C GLY A 62 -7.03 23.21 -13.22
N TYR A 63 -7.84 22.44 -12.49
CA TYR A 63 -8.01 21.00 -12.69
C TYR A 63 -9.44 20.73 -13.16
N GLY A 64 -9.57 20.02 -14.29
CA GLY A 64 -10.87 19.68 -14.88
C GLY A 64 -11.14 18.18 -14.91
N THR A 65 -12.42 17.80 -14.93
CA THR A 65 -12.87 16.43 -15.19
C THR A 65 -13.40 16.31 -16.62
N GLY A 66 -13.19 15.17 -17.29
CA GLY A 66 -13.81 14.84 -18.59
C GLY A 66 -12.89 14.85 -19.82
N ALA A 67 -13.47 14.60 -21.00
CA ALA A 67 -12.77 14.38 -22.27
C ALA A 67 -11.95 15.59 -22.74
N ALA A 68 -10.72 15.36 -23.21
CA ALA A 68 -9.72 16.36 -23.53
C ALA A 68 -10.17 17.37 -24.61
N THR A 69 -10.63 18.54 -24.19
CA THR A 69 -10.84 19.74 -25.02
C THR A 69 -9.82 20.82 -24.65
N ASP A 70 -9.45 21.70 -25.59
CA ASP A 70 -8.50 22.79 -25.32
C ASP A 70 -9.11 23.93 -24.46
N ASP A 71 -10.40 23.80 -24.11
CA ASP A 71 -11.24 24.84 -23.48
C ASP A 71 -11.19 24.86 -21.94
N GLY A 72 -10.30 24.07 -21.32
CA GLY A 72 -10.13 24.07 -19.87
C GLY A 72 -9.38 25.32 -19.36
N PRO A 73 -9.51 25.66 -18.05
CA PRO A 73 -8.71 26.71 -17.45
C PRO A 73 -7.22 26.33 -17.54
N TRP A 74 -6.42 27.27 -18.05
CA TRP A 74 -4.97 27.16 -18.08
C TRP A 74 -4.39 27.83 -16.85
N VAL A 75 -3.39 27.21 -16.25
CA VAL A 75 -2.72 27.70 -15.04
C VAL A 75 -1.20 27.69 -15.19
N ARG A 76 -0.50 28.32 -14.27
CA ARG A 76 0.96 28.35 -14.19
C ARG A 76 1.41 28.35 -12.73
N PHE A 77 2.65 27.93 -12.49
CA PHE A 77 3.30 28.18 -11.21
C PHE A 77 3.69 29.66 -11.10
N GLY A 78 3.31 30.29 -9.99
CA GLY A 78 3.81 31.59 -9.56
C GLY A 78 5.23 31.49 -9.02
N ASN A 79 5.87 32.64 -8.80
CA ASN A 79 7.22 32.69 -8.21
C ASN A 79 7.24 32.20 -6.76
N ASP A 80 6.07 32.17 -6.12
CA ASP A 80 5.78 31.66 -4.78
C ASP A 80 5.40 30.17 -4.76
N GLY A 81 5.43 29.50 -5.93
CA GLY A 81 4.98 28.12 -6.08
C GLY A 81 3.46 27.95 -6.10
N GLN A 82 2.67 29.03 -6.00
CA GLN A 82 1.21 28.96 -6.07
C GLN A 82 0.71 28.81 -7.50
N ILE A 83 -0.39 28.12 -7.69
CA ILE A 83 -1.01 27.97 -9.01
C ILE A 83 -1.83 29.23 -9.33
N ASN A 84 -1.41 29.97 -10.36
CA ASN A 84 -2.07 31.17 -10.84
C ASN A 84 -2.80 30.94 -12.16
N PRO A 85 -3.96 31.57 -12.41
CA PRO A 85 -4.63 31.50 -13.70
C PRO A 85 -3.75 32.09 -14.81
N CYS A 86 -3.76 31.45 -15.96
CA CYS A 86 -3.08 31.88 -17.17
C CYS A 86 -4.10 32.47 -18.14
N THR A 87 -4.17 33.79 -18.20
CA THR A 87 -5.01 34.51 -19.16
C THR A 87 -4.43 34.46 -20.56
N ALA A 88 -5.26 34.14 -21.56
CA ALA A 88 -4.89 33.97 -22.97
C ALA A 88 -4.15 35.17 -23.61
N GLY A 89 -4.18 36.36 -22.99
CA GLY A 89 -3.48 37.56 -23.48
C GLY A 89 -1.97 37.58 -23.24
N ASN A 90 -1.41 36.68 -22.42
CA ASN A 90 0.01 36.70 -22.08
C ASN A 90 0.80 35.64 -22.86
N ALA A 91 0.97 35.89 -24.15
CA ALA A 91 1.57 34.96 -25.11
C ALA A 91 3.04 34.59 -24.86
N SER A 92 3.67 35.03 -23.77
CA SER A 92 5.03 34.63 -23.37
C SER A 92 5.04 33.57 -22.26
N GLN A 93 3.91 33.35 -21.59
CA GLN A 93 3.85 32.50 -20.40
C GLN A 93 3.67 31.03 -20.77
N ALA A 94 4.49 30.17 -20.15
CA ALA A 94 4.29 28.73 -20.19
C ALA A 94 3.17 28.37 -19.21
N CYS A 95 2.16 27.66 -19.71
CA CYS A 95 0.96 27.33 -18.95
C CYS A 95 0.64 25.85 -19.12
N PHE A 96 0.02 25.26 -18.11
CA PHE A 96 -0.44 23.88 -18.15
C PHE A 96 -1.89 23.77 -17.72
N THR A 97 -2.53 22.68 -18.11
CA THR A 97 -3.84 22.28 -17.63
C THR A 97 -3.77 20.82 -17.22
N VAL A 98 -4.51 20.46 -16.17
CA VAL A 98 -4.55 19.10 -15.64
C VAL A 98 -5.95 18.57 -15.82
N ARG A 99 -6.02 17.35 -16.34
CA ARG A 99 -7.26 16.61 -16.46
C ARG A 99 -7.15 15.32 -15.68
N LEU A 100 -8.18 15.07 -14.89
CA LEU A 100 -8.38 13.81 -14.20
C LEU A 100 -9.53 13.09 -14.88
N SER A 101 -9.24 11.93 -15.45
CA SER A 101 -10.28 10.99 -15.86
C SER A 101 -10.19 9.76 -14.98
N ALA A 102 -11.20 9.58 -14.12
CA ALA A 102 -11.49 8.28 -13.56
C ALA A 102 -11.98 7.37 -14.70
N ARG A 103 -11.47 6.14 -14.80
CA ARG A 103 -12.10 5.15 -15.68
C ARG A 103 -13.52 4.88 -15.13
N PRO A 104 -14.57 4.90 -15.96
CA PRO A 104 -15.98 4.87 -15.55
C PRO A 104 -16.46 3.52 -14.98
N ASP A 105 -15.54 2.59 -14.77
CA ASP A 105 -15.76 1.24 -14.30
C ASP A 105 -15.95 1.28 -12.76
N ALA A 106 -17.20 1.49 -12.34
CA ALA A 106 -17.71 1.45 -10.96
C ALA A 106 -17.37 2.65 -10.05
N SER A 107 -18.30 2.95 -9.13
CA SER A 107 -18.28 4.01 -8.10
C SER A 107 -17.13 3.94 -7.09
N THR A 108 -16.10 3.14 -7.37
CA THR A 108 -14.90 2.88 -6.58
C THR A 108 -13.61 3.16 -7.36
N ALA A 109 -13.69 3.88 -8.49
CA ALA A 109 -12.60 4.20 -9.43
C ALA A 109 -11.19 3.96 -8.87
N THR A 110 -10.72 2.72 -9.07
CA THR A 110 -9.41 2.24 -8.66
C THR A 110 -8.30 2.92 -9.42
N THR A 111 -8.59 3.41 -10.62
CA THR A 111 -7.59 3.91 -11.55
C THR A 111 -7.98 5.30 -12.03
N ALA A 112 -7.06 6.26 -11.89
CA ALA A 112 -7.18 7.60 -12.45
C ALA A 112 -6.05 7.84 -13.43
N LEU A 113 -6.41 8.36 -14.59
CA LEU A 113 -5.44 8.91 -15.53
C LEU A 113 -5.30 10.40 -15.24
N ILE A 114 -4.10 10.81 -14.81
CA ILE A 114 -3.69 12.20 -14.72
C ILE A 114 -3.11 12.57 -16.08
N GLN A 115 -3.77 13.48 -16.79
CA GLN A 115 -3.24 14.04 -18.03
C GLN A 115 -2.87 15.50 -17.83
N VAL A 116 -1.57 15.80 -17.91
CA VAL A 116 -1.06 17.17 -17.88
C VAL A 116 -0.71 17.59 -19.30
N THR A 117 -1.29 18.69 -19.74
CA THR A 117 -0.94 19.30 -21.04
C THR A 117 -0.32 20.65 -20.78
N ALA A 118 0.94 20.83 -21.19
CA ALA A 118 1.64 22.10 -21.11
C ALA A 118 1.75 22.76 -22.50
N ARG A 119 1.68 24.08 -22.54
CA ARG A 119 1.83 24.88 -23.76
C ARG A 119 2.59 26.16 -23.52
N GLN A 120 3.31 26.61 -24.53
CA GLN A 120 3.80 27.98 -24.65
C GLN A 120 3.58 28.46 -26.07
N CYS A 121 2.77 29.51 -26.20
CA CYS A 121 2.46 30.13 -27.46
C CYS A 121 3.42 31.28 -27.76
N ARG A 122 3.39 31.81 -28.99
CA ARG A 122 4.05 33.07 -29.36
C ARG A 122 3.19 33.80 -30.36
N GLY A 123 2.71 35.00 -30.02
CA GLY A 123 1.86 35.84 -30.88
C GLY A 123 0.71 36.47 -30.08
N LEU A 124 0.53 37.78 -30.21
CA LEU A 124 -0.48 38.55 -29.48
C LEU A 124 -1.87 38.55 -30.16
N ALA A 125 -1.95 38.02 -31.39
CA ALA A 125 -3.16 38.05 -32.20
C ALA A 125 -3.74 36.64 -32.41
N PRO A 126 -5.06 36.44 -32.23
CA PRO A 126 -5.75 35.20 -32.61
C PRO A 126 -5.42 34.81 -34.07
N GLY A 127 -4.93 33.58 -34.29
CA GLY A 127 -4.67 33.05 -35.63
C GLY A 127 -3.22 33.14 -36.15
N THR A 128 -2.28 33.73 -35.41
CA THR A 128 -0.82 33.73 -35.78
C THR A 128 0.08 33.09 -34.74
N SER A 129 -0.50 32.47 -33.70
CA SER A 129 0.24 31.93 -32.58
C SER A 129 0.91 30.59 -32.92
N SER A 130 2.24 30.54 -32.95
CA SER A 130 2.97 29.27 -32.95
C SER A 130 3.06 28.77 -31.50
N CYS A 131 2.35 27.68 -31.19
CA CYS A 131 2.38 27.06 -29.87
C CYS A 131 3.22 25.79 -29.90
N VAL A 132 4.07 25.64 -28.89
CA VAL A 132 4.72 24.38 -28.55
C VAL A 132 3.85 23.70 -27.49
N ARG A 133 3.60 22.41 -27.64
CA ARG A 133 2.74 21.62 -26.75
C ARG A 133 3.49 20.38 -26.28
N SER A 134 3.27 20.01 -25.03
CA SER A 134 3.66 18.71 -24.49
C SER A 134 2.51 18.11 -23.73
N ARG A 135 2.36 16.78 -23.81
CA ARG A 135 1.37 16.05 -23.06
C ARG A 135 2.06 14.94 -22.28
N GLN A 136 1.80 14.92 -20.99
CA GLN A 136 2.20 13.86 -20.10
C GLN A 136 0.97 13.17 -19.54
N GLN A 137 0.97 11.85 -19.63
CA GLN A 137 -0.06 10.99 -19.08
C GLN A 137 0.56 10.12 -17.99
N VAL A 138 0.01 10.22 -16.79
CA VAL A 138 0.38 9.39 -15.65
C VAL A 138 -0.83 8.55 -15.29
N THR A 139 -0.69 7.24 -15.43
CA THR A 139 -1.70 6.30 -14.96
C THR A 139 -1.42 6.04 -13.49
N THR A 140 -2.43 6.28 -12.66
CA THR A 140 -2.37 6.10 -11.21
C THR A 140 -3.47 5.14 -10.78
N GLN A 141 -3.19 4.35 -9.76
CA GLN A 141 -4.15 3.45 -9.17
C GLN A 141 -4.19 3.69 -7.66
N VAL A 142 -5.39 3.80 -7.09
CA VAL A 142 -5.62 3.68 -5.65
C VAL A 142 -5.19 2.27 -5.27
N ARG A 143 -4.14 2.13 -4.46
CA ARG A 143 -3.87 0.86 -3.79
C ARG A 143 -5.04 0.62 -2.86
N GLN A 144 -5.77 -0.48 -3.05
CA GLN A 144 -7.09 -0.59 -2.45
C GLN A 144 -7.13 -1.22 -1.08
N PHE A 145 -6.07 -1.88 -0.63
CA PHE A 145 -6.27 -2.84 0.45
C PHE A 145 -5.11 -2.92 1.45
N VAL A 146 -4.07 -3.69 1.14
CA VAL A 146 -2.89 -3.80 2.00
C VAL A 146 -1.69 -3.97 1.09
N ASP A 147 -0.63 -3.19 1.30
CA ASP A 147 0.63 -3.30 0.57
C ASP A 147 1.81 -3.63 1.50
N HIS A 148 1.52 -3.99 2.75
CA HIS A 148 2.52 -4.39 3.72
C HIS A 148 2.18 -5.78 4.26
N VAL A 149 3.21 -6.62 4.42
CA VAL A 149 3.06 -7.88 5.17
C VAL A 149 2.76 -7.59 6.65
N LEU A 150 3.30 -6.48 7.17
CA LEU A 150 3.04 -5.98 8.50
C LEU A 150 2.65 -4.50 8.43
N TRP A 151 1.43 -4.17 8.81
CA TRP A 151 0.95 -2.80 9.01
C TRP A 151 0.46 -2.64 10.44
N VAL A 152 1.26 -1.96 11.25
CA VAL A 152 1.04 -1.87 12.70
C VAL A 152 0.92 -0.41 13.13
N ASP A 153 0.05 -0.08 14.09
CA ASP A 153 0.07 1.26 14.69
C ASP A 153 1.34 1.43 15.53
N ASP A 154 1.50 0.54 16.52
CA ASP A 154 2.62 0.54 17.46
C ASP A 154 3.13 -0.91 17.66
N PRO A 155 4.34 -1.26 17.20
CA PRO A 155 4.94 -2.55 17.53
C PRO A 155 5.20 -2.58 19.05
N SER A 156 4.58 -3.53 19.76
CA SER A 156 4.76 -3.62 21.21
C SER A 156 6.24 -3.75 21.60
N THR A 157 6.58 -3.41 22.84
CA THR A 157 7.93 -3.66 23.37
C THR A 157 8.32 -5.14 23.36
N THR A 158 7.33 -6.03 23.24
CA THR A 158 7.48 -7.50 23.13
C THR A 158 7.49 -8.01 21.69
N ALA A 159 7.28 -7.15 20.69
CA ALA A 159 7.41 -7.52 19.28
C ALA A 159 8.88 -7.37 18.83
N THR A 160 9.70 -8.36 19.17
CA THR A 160 11.12 -8.42 18.77
C THR A 160 11.34 -9.38 17.61
N LEU A 161 11.95 -8.90 16.53
CA LEU A 161 12.47 -9.72 15.43
C LEU A 161 13.85 -10.27 15.78
N VAL A 162 14.16 -11.51 15.44
CA VAL A 162 15.36 -12.22 15.91
C VAL A 162 16.08 -12.94 14.77
N THR A 163 17.33 -13.36 14.97
CA THR A 163 18.02 -14.23 14.01
C THR A 163 17.18 -15.46 13.68
N GLY A 164 16.95 -15.69 12.38
CA GLY A 164 16.10 -16.79 11.89
C GLY A 164 14.69 -16.36 11.51
N ASP A 165 14.25 -15.17 11.93
CA ASP A 165 13.02 -14.58 11.39
C ASP A 165 13.24 -14.12 9.94
N VAL A 166 12.23 -14.32 9.12
CA VAL A 166 12.15 -13.90 7.72
C VAL A 166 10.90 -13.05 7.56
N ILE A 167 11.09 -11.84 7.02
CA ILE A 167 10.00 -10.92 6.67
C ILE A 167 10.14 -10.57 5.20
N ASP A 168 9.34 -11.23 4.40
CA ASP A 168 9.32 -11.14 2.96
C ASP A 168 8.12 -10.29 2.50
N GLY A 169 8.27 -8.98 2.64
CA GLY A 169 7.25 -8.01 2.22
C GLY A 169 7.51 -6.61 2.77
N PRO A 170 6.76 -5.60 2.32
CA PRO A 170 6.87 -4.26 2.88
C PRO A 170 6.35 -4.23 4.32
N MET A 171 6.92 -3.40 5.17
CA MET A 171 6.47 -3.25 6.56
C MET A 171 6.17 -1.79 6.85
N HIS A 172 5.12 -1.53 7.64
CA HIS A 172 4.73 -0.20 8.10
C HIS A 172 4.49 -0.17 9.61
N ALA A 173 5.01 0.86 10.27
CA ALA A 173 4.69 1.20 11.65
C ALA A 173 4.36 2.69 11.79
N ASN A 174 3.13 3.03 12.23
CA ASN A 174 2.69 4.42 12.42
C ASN A 174 3.40 5.12 13.59
N ALA A 175 3.87 4.35 14.56
CA ALA A 175 4.54 4.78 15.77
C ALA A 175 5.54 3.71 16.21
N GLY A 176 6.48 4.09 17.08
CA GLY A 176 7.49 3.19 17.61
C GLY A 176 8.55 2.77 16.57
N ALA A 177 9.40 1.83 16.97
CA ALA A 177 10.43 1.26 16.13
C ALA A 177 10.42 -0.26 16.27
N TRP A 178 10.62 -0.96 15.15
CA TRP A 178 10.84 -2.40 15.16
C TRP A 178 12.09 -2.75 15.95
N ARG A 179 11.93 -3.62 16.95
CA ARG A 179 13.06 -4.14 17.72
C ARG A 179 13.64 -5.35 17.02
N THR A 180 14.96 -5.41 16.91
CA THR A 180 15.67 -6.53 16.31
C THR A 180 16.71 -7.07 17.30
N CYS A 181 16.96 -8.39 17.29
CA CYS A 181 17.99 -9.06 18.08
C CYS A 181 18.74 -10.05 17.18
N GLY A 182 20.00 -9.74 16.85
CA GLY A 182 20.79 -10.54 15.90
C GLY A 182 20.54 -10.14 14.44
N SER A 183 20.30 -11.10 13.56
CA SER A 183 20.24 -10.87 12.09
C SER A 183 18.98 -11.49 11.47
N PRO A 184 17.78 -10.92 11.73
CA PRO A 184 16.60 -11.28 10.95
C PRO A 184 16.80 -10.93 9.47
N VAL A 185 16.14 -11.66 8.58
CA VAL A 185 16.10 -11.34 7.15
C VAL A 185 14.85 -10.50 6.90
N VAL A 186 15.01 -9.24 6.48
CA VAL A 186 13.88 -8.36 6.17
C VAL A 186 14.00 -7.84 4.73
N GLY A 187 12.94 -8.06 3.96
CA GLY A 187 12.81 -7.75 2.54
C GLY A 187 13.34 -8.85 1.62
N ARG A 188 12.77 -8.95 0.41
CA ARG A 188 13.41 -9.63 -0.72
C ARG A 188 14.47 -8.72 -1.33
N THR A 189 15.61 -9.29 -1.69
CA THR A 189 16.50 -8.61 -2.64
C THR A 189 15.81 -8.55 -4.00
N VAL A 190 15.86 -7.39 -4.66
CA VAL A 190 15.30 -7.10 -6.01
C VAL A 190 15.70 -8.13 -7.09
N ALA A 191 16.66 -9.01 -6.79
CA ALA A 191 17.10 -10.12 -7.63
C ALA A 191 16.11 -11.29 -7.70
N ASP A 192 15.07 -11.37 -6.87
CA ASP A 192 14.15 -12.53 -6.90
C ASP A 192 13.25 -12.54 -8.14
N PRO A 193 13.39 -13.55 -9.03
CA PRO A 193 12.55 -13.70 -10.20
C PRO A 193 11.14 -14.10 -9.77
N GLY A 194 10.25 -13.11 -9.71
CA GLY A 194 8.85 -13.30 -9.30
C GLY A 194 8.25 -12.11 -8.57
N SER A 195 9.08 -11.21 -8.02
CA SER A 195 8.67 -10.02 -7.26
C SER A 195 7.94 -8.93 -8.05
N GLY A 196 7.65 -9.15 -9.35
CA GLY A 196 6.99 -8.15 -10.21
C GLY A 196 7.76 -6.84 -10.39
N GLY A 197 9.01 -6.74 -9.91
CA GLY A 197 9.75 -5.48 -9.86
C GLY A 197 9.25 -4.51 -8.78
N HIS A 198 8.51 -4.99 -7.78
CA HIS A 198 8.07 -4.17 -6.66
C HIS A 198 9.24 -3.91 -5.70
N GLU A 199 9.54 -2.64 -5.47
CA GLU A 199 10.52 -2.22 -4.47
C GLU A 199 9.92 -2.43 -3.07
N TYR A 200 10.44 -3.43 -2.35
CA TYR A 200 10.05 -3.67 -0.96
C TYR A 200 10.63 -2.57 -0.08
N ARG A 201 9.75 -1.84 0.61
CA ARG A 201 10.12 -0.71 1.47
C ARG A 201 9.80 -1.02 2.92
N ILE A 202 10.75 -0.77 3.81
CA ILE A 202 10.52 -0.75 5.25
C ILE A 202 10.20 0.69 5.62
N GLU A 203 8.93 0.95 5.88
CA GLU A 203 8.39 2.25 6.27
C GLU A 203 8.21 2.27 7.79
N ALA A 204 9.27 2.58 8.51
CA ALA A 204 9.18 2.85 9.94
C ALA A 204 9.47 4.34 10.17
N LEU A 205 8.72 4.97 11.08
CA LEU A 205 9.15 6.26 11.60
C LEU A 205 10.55 6.13 12.20
N THR A 206 11.40 7.14 12.00
CA THR A 206 12.70 7.17 12.68
C THR A 206 12.44 6.97 14.17
N PRO A 207 13.11 6.03 14.85
CA PRO A 207 13.09 6.02 16.29
C PRO A 207 13.51 7.41 16.76
N THR A 208 12.63 8.12 17.48
CA THR A 208 12.96 9.41 18.08
C THR A 208 13.99 9.27 19.20
N ASP A 209 14.35 8.05 19.55
CA ASP A 209 15.31 7.74 20.60
C ASP A 209 16.59 7.12 20.00
N PRO A 210 17.62 7.94 19.72
CA PRO A 210 18.94 7.43 19.40
C PRO A 210 19.52 6.84 20.68
N ALA A 211 19.51 5.50 20.77
CA ALA A 211 20.14 4.73 21.83
C ALA A 211 19.48 4.88 23.22
N VAL A 212 18.27 4.35 23.36
CA VAL A 212 17.88 3.81 24.68
C VAL A 212 18.80 2.64 24.98
N SER A 213 19.72 2.92 25.91
CA SER A 213 20.46 2.00 26.77
C SER A 213 19.93 0.56 26.74
N PRO A 214 20.79 -0.47 26.65
CA PRO A 214 20.37 -1.86 26.71
C PRO A 214 19.51 -2.04 27.97
N TYR A 215 18.22 -2.25 27.78
CA TYR A 215 17.40 -2.81 28.82
C TYR A 215 18.08 -4.12 29.22
N ALA A 216 18.39 -4.25 30.49
CA ALA A 216 18.95 -5.44 31.12
C ALA A 216 17.89 -6.56 31.17
N THR A 217 17.32 -6.92 30.02
CA THR A 217 16.71 -8.23 29.81
C THR A 217 17.83 -9.20 29.41
N PRO A 218 17.97 -10.38 30.04
CA PRO A 218 19.29 -10.96 30.30
C PRO A 218 20.00 -11.64 29.11
N THR A 219 19.46 -11.60 27.88
CA THR A 219 19.92 -12.55 26.83
C THR A 219 20.12 -11.99 25.42
N CYS A 220 19.82 -10.71 25.13
CA CYS A 220 20.22 -10.13 23.83
C CYS A 220 21.63 -9.51 23.95
N THR A 221 22.65 -10.34 24.13
CA THR A 221 24.06 -9.93 24.31
C THR A 221 24.77 -9.55 23.00
N ALA A 222 24.11 -9.70 21.85
CA ALA A 222 24.63 -9.32 20.55
C ALA A 222 23.73 -8.26 19.89
N THR A 223 23.98 -6.99 20.23
CA THR A 223 23.46 -5.84 19.47
C THR A 223 24.33 -5.60 18.24
N THR A 224 24.27 -6.48 17.25
CA THR A 224 24.53 -6.02 15.89
C THR A 224 23.26 -5.37 15.41
N ALA A 225 23.28 -4.04 15.25
CA ALA A 225 22.20 -3.32 14.59
C ALA A 225 21.91 -4.05 13.28
N ALA A 226 20.67 -4.53 13.12
CA ALA A 226 20.26 -5.16 11.88
C ALA A 226 20.64 -4.21 10.75
N THR A 227 21.27 -4.74 9.70
CA THR A 227 21.38 -4.06 8.42
C THR A 227 19.97 -4.01 7.85
N VAL A 228 19.14 -3.11 8.39
CA VAL A 228 17.93 -2.68 7.73
C VAL A 228 18.44 -2.19 6.38
N SER A 229 18.00 -2.87 5.32
CA SER A 229 18.29 -2.49 3.94
C SER A 229 18.24 -0.96 3.84
N SER A 230 19.12 -0.35 3.05
CA SER A 230 19.34 1.10 2.90
C SER A 230 18.11 1.93 2.47
N LEU A 231 16.91 1.34 2.56
CA LEU A 231 15.59 1.83 2.21
C LEU A 231 14.68 2.12 3.42
N THR A 232 15.20 2.20 4.64
CA THR A 232 14.46 2.88 5.72
C THR A 232 14.20 4.31 5.31
N VAL A 233 12.92 4.68 5.19
CA VAL A 233 12.55 6.08 4.99
C VAL A 233 12.18 6.68 6.33
N PRO A 234 13.05 7.52 6.94
CA PRO A 234 12.89 8.04 8.30
C PRO A 234 11.60 8.86 8.56
N THR A 235 10.77 9.09 7.55
CA THR A 235 9.58 9.94 7.63
C THR A 235 8.39 9.29 6.94
N ALA A 236 8.10 8.02 7.26
CA ALA A 236 6.86 7.41 6.79
C ALA A 236 5.65 8.21 7.31
N ASP A 237 4.76 8.62 6.42
CA ASP A 237 3.51 9.27 6.82
C ASP A 237 2.69 8.26 7.65
N THR A 238 2.02 8.72 8.71
CA THR A 238 1.06 7.89 9.45
C THR A 238 -0.05 7.43 8.51
N ILE A 239 -0.21 6.12 8.33
CA ILE A 239 -1.28 5.52 7.54
C ILE A 239 -2.41 5.11 8.49
N ALA A 240 -3.59 5.70 8.31
CA ALA A 240 -4.75 5.40 9.14
C ALA A 240 -5.15 3.92 9.03
N LEU A 241 -5.13 3.20 10.15
CA LEU A 241 -5.58 1.81 10.19
C LEU A 241 -7.06 1.67 9.80
N PRO A 242 -7.45 0.52 9.22
CA PRO A 242 -8.86 0.18 9.07
C PRO A 242 -9.57 0.23 10.41
N ALA A 243 -10.80 0.74 10.41
CA ALA A 243 -11.68 0.74 11.58
C ALA A 243 -12.91 -0.16 11.31
N PRO A 244 -12.74 -1.49 11.27
CA PRO A 244 -13.83 -2.42 11.06
C PRO A 244 -14.81 -2.33 12.24
N ALA A 245 -16.08 -2.08 11.97
CA ALA A 245 -17.12 -2.04 13.00
C ALA A 245 -17.96 -3.33 13.00
N ALA A 246 -18.23 -3.87 14.18
CA ALA A 246 -19.09 -5.05 14.33
C ALA A 246 -20.47 -4.87 13.67
N ALA A 247 -21.05 -3.67 13.77
CA ALA A 247 -22.34 -3.34 13.15
C ALA A 247 -22.29 -3.44 11.62
N ASP A 248 -21.17 -3.07 10.99
CA ASP A 248 -21.00 -3.16 9.54
C ASP A 248 -20.95 -4.62 9.10
N TYR A 249 -20.20 -5.47 9.79
CA TYR A 249 -20.16 -6.90 9.49
C TYR A 249 -21.49 -7.60 9.77
N ALA A 250 -22.20 -7.24 10.83
CA ALA A 250 -23.52 -7.77 11.12
C ALA A 250 -24.53 -7.43 10.01
N ALA A 251 -24.43 -6.24 9.42
CA ALA A 251 -25.29 -5.82 8.30
C ALA A 251 -24.88 -6.45 6.96
N LEU A 252 -23.58 -6.70 6.76
CA LEU A 252 -23.06 -7.28 5.53
C LEU A 252 -23.22 -8.80 5.49
N ALA A 253 -23.01 -9.51 6.60
CA ALA A 253 -22.91 -10.97 6.64
C ALA A 253 -24.22 -11.66 6.23
N SER A 254 -24.11 -12.70 5.39
CA SER A 254 -25.27 -13.56 5.11
C SER A 254 -25.42 -14.68 6.14
N LEU A 255 -24.41 -14.87 7.00
CA LEU A 255 -24.42 -15.81 8.11
C LEU A 255 -23.92 -15.12 9.37
N VAL A 256 -24.79 -15.06 10.38
CA VAL A 256 -24.51 -14.46 11.68
C VAL A 256 -24.63 -15.51 12.77
N VAL A 257 -23.61 -15.63 13.62
CA VAL A 257 -23.58 -16.54 14.77
C VAL A 257 -23.51 -15.71 16.04
N SER A 258 -24.43 -15.93 16.99
CA SER A 258 -24.37 -15.27 18.31
C SER A 258 -23.61 -16.15 19.31
N ALA A 259 -22.58 -15.58 19.93
CA ALA A 259 -21.64 -16.27 20.82
C ALA A 259 -21.18 -15.37 22.00
N PRO A 260 -22.12 -14.78 22.77
CA PRO A 260 -21.80 -13.69 23.70
C PRO A 260 -20.99 -14.13 24.93
N THR A 261 -21.07 -15.42 25.30
CA THR A 261 -20.47 -15.96 26.54
C THR A 261 -19.37 -17.00 26.29
N THR A 262 -19.44 -17.70 25.16
CA THR A 262 -18.49 -18.75 24.79
C THR A 262 -18.09 -18.53 23.33
N PRO A 263 -16.79 -18.57 23.00
CA PRO A 263 -16.36 -18.44 21.61
C PRO A 263 -17.06 -19.45 20.69
N ALA A 264 -17.53 -19.01 19.53
CA ALA A 264 -18.05 -19.93 18.52
C ALA A 264 -16.92 -20.72 17.90
N THR A 265 -17.07 -22.03 17.73
CA THR A 265 -16.08 -22.84 17.02
C THR A 265 -16.41 -22.87 15.53
N ILE A 266 -15.48 -22.39 14.70
CA ILE A 266 -15.61 -22.28 13.25
C ILE A 266 -14.55 -23.17 12.61
N VAL A 267 -14.98 -24.28 12.02
CA VAL A 267 -14.09 -25.20 11.29
C VAL A 267 -14.31 -25.04 9.80
N ILE A 268 -13.30 -24.59 9.08
CA ILE A 268 -13.32 -24.49 7.61
C ILE A 268 -13.07 -25.88 7.02
N GLN A 269 -13.94 -26.33 6.10
CA GLN A 269 -13.89 -27.64 5.46
C GLN A 269 -14.08 -27.51 3.94
N GLY A 270 -13.05 -27.07 3.21
CA GLY A 270 -13.16 -26.87 1.78
C GLY A 270 -14.07 -25.70 1.42
N SER A 271 -15.20 -26.00 0.77
CA SER A 271 -16.27 -25.03 0.44
C SER A 271 -17.40 -25.00 1.48
N GLN A 272 -17.16 -25.56 2.67
CA GLN A 272 -18.14 -25.63 3.75
C GLN A 272 -17.55 -25.18 5.08
N LEU A 273 -18.43 -24.88 6.03
CA LEU A 273 -18.12 -24.52 7.41
C LEU A 273 -18.85 -25.47 8.36
N VAL A 274 -18.19 -25.88 9.43
CA VAL A 274 -18.83 -26.52 10.59
C VAL A 274 -18.78 -25.53 11.74
N ILE A 275 -19.97 -25.13 12.21
CA ILE A 275 -20.12 -24.12 13.26
C ILE A 275 -20.64 -24.80 14.52
N ASN A 276 -19.92 -24.67 15.64
CA ASN A 276 -20.29 -25.25 16.92
C ASN A 276 -20.54 -26.77 16.86
N GLY A 277 -19.83 -27.49 15.99
CA GLY A 277 -19.98 -28.94 15.79
C GLY A 277 -21.27 -29.36 15.06
N ALA A 278 -22.02 -28.42 14.48
CA ALA A 278 -23.22 -28.71 13.70
C ALA A 278 -22.90 -29.37 12.35
N SER A 279 -23.95 -29.75 11.59
CA SER A 279 -23.79 -30.23 10.21
C SER A 279 -23.09 -29.18 9.34
N PRO A 280 -22.25 -29.59 8.37
CA PRO A 280 -21.61 -28.66 7.45
C PRO A 280 -22.61 -27.77 6.71
N VAL A 281 -22.31 -26.49 6.60
CA VAL A 281 -23.05 -25.49 5.81
C VAL A 281 -22.14 -24.94 4.72
N ASP A 282 -22.68 -24.62 3.55
CA ASP A 282 -21.89 -24.03 2.48
C ASP A 282 -21.34 -22.64 2.88
N LEU A 283 -20.24 -22.21 2.26
CA LEU A 283 -19.72 -20.86 2.47
C LEU A 283 -20.82 -19.80 2.22
N PRO A 284 -20.88 -18.73 3.03
CA PRO A 284 -21.76 -17.59 2.79
C PRO A 284 -21.63 -17.09 1.34
N LEU A 285 -22.75 -16.82 0.65
CA LEU A 285 -22.73 -16.42 -0.77
C LEU A 285 -21.96 -15.11 -1.02
N ASN A 286 -21.95 -14.22 -0.03
CA ASN A 286 -21.18 -12.98 -0.06
C ASN A 286 -19.77 -13.12 0.53
N GLY A 287 -19.40 -14.33 0.95
CA GLY A 287 -18.12 -14.66 1.57
C GLY A 287 -17.93 -14.11 2.97
N VAL A 288 -18.98 -13.69 3.69
CA VAL A 288 -18.85 -13.11 5.05
C VAL A 288 -19.61 -13.94 6.08
N LEU A 289 -18.87 -14.47 7.04
CA LEU A 289 -19.37 -15.00 8.30
C LEU A 289 -19.08 -13.97 9.40
N PHE A 290 -20.12 -13.57 10.15
CA PHE A 290 -19.96 -12.71 11.31
C PHE A 290 -20.33 -13.45 12.60
N VAL A 291 -19.50 -13.31 13.63
CA VAL A 291 -19.70 -13.85 14.97
C VAL A 291 -19.90 -12.69 15.95
N ASP A 292 -21.11 -12.58 16.51
CA ASP A 292 -21.39 -11.66 17.62
C ASP A 292 -20.90 -12.27 18.94
N GLY A 293 -19.61 -12.11 19.20
CA GLY A 293 -18.88 -12.68 20.32
C GLY A 293 -17.45 -13.02 19.95
N GLY A 294 -16.81 -13.88 20.73
CA GLY A 294 -15.51 -14.46 20.39
C GLY A 294 -15.64 -15.61 19.39
N ALA A 295 -14.54 -15.98 18.74
CA ALA A 295 -14.50 -17.14 17.85
C ALA A 295 -13.20 -17.94 18.02
N GLU A 296 -13.29 -19.25 17.79
CA GLU A 296 -12.15 -20.12 17.55
C GLU A 296 -12.21 -20.58 16.10
N VAL A 297 -11.20 -20.24 15.31
CA VAL A 297 -11.12 -20.54 13.88
C VAL A 297 -10.07 -21.63 13.67
N SER A 298 -10.48 -22.70 13.00
CA SER A 298 -9.63 -23.80 12.59
C SER A 298 -10.02 -24.32 11.20
N MET A 299 -9.24 -25.25 10.70
CA MET A 299 -9.43 -25.91 9.41
C MET A 299 -9.41 -27.42 9.59
N ALA A 300 -10.31 -28.13 8.91
CA ALA A 300 -10.27 -29.58 8.90
C ALA A 300 -9.03 -30.07 8.14
N VAL A 301 -8.41 -31.12 8.67
CA VAL A 301 -7.21 -31.73 8.11
C VAL A 301 -7.47 -32.18 6.67
N GLY A 302 -6.65 -31.70 5.74
CA GLY A 302 -6.76 -32.04 4.31
C GLY A 302 -7.91 -31.37 3.56
N ALA A 303 -8.57 -30.38 4.16
CA ALA A 303 -9.69 -29.65 3.55
C ALA A 303 -9.40 -28.13 3.48
N PRO A 304 -8.39 -27.71 2.67
CA PRO A 304 -8.05 -26.31 2.51
C PRO A 304 -9.22 -25.50 1.96
N LEU A 305 -9.30 -24.20 2.29
CA LEU A 305 -10.39 -23.34 1.84
C LEU A 305 -10.47 -23.28 0.31
N HIS A 306 -11.67 -23.51 -0.23
CA HIS A 306 -11.98 -23.30 -1.65
C HIS A 306 -12.94 -22.11 -1.79
N GLY A 307 -12.46 -21.01 -2.39
CA GLY A 307 -13.22 -19.78 -2.58
C GLY A 307 -12.77 -18.63 -1.68
N HIS A 308 -13.71 -17.71 -1.40
CA HIS A 308 -13.44 -16.47 -0.68
C HIS A 308 -14.21 -16.43 0.63
N LEU A 309 -13.51 -16.16 1.73
CA LEU A 309 -14.13 -16.10 3.05
C LEU A 309 -13.50 -15.01 3.92
N THR A 310 -14.34 -14.28 4.62
CA THR A 310 -13.99 -13.43 5.74
C THR A 310 -14.73 -13.92 6.97
N VAL A 311 -13.97 -14.28 8.00
CA VAL A 311 -14.50 -14.59 9.32
C VAL A 311 -14.27 -13.37 10.20
N ALA A 312 -15.35 -12.66 10.52
CA ALA A 312 -15.31 -11.49 11.39
C ALA A 312 -15.94 -11.80 12.75
N ALA A 313 -15.37 -11.26 13.84
CA ALA A 313 -15.92 -11.40 15.18
C ALA A 313 -15.94 -10.06 15.94
N SER A 314 -16.93 -9.86 16.81
CA SER A 314 -16.97 -8.70 17.72
C SER A 314 -16.01 -8.82 18.90
N GLY A 315 -15.59 -10.04 19.24
CA GLY A 315 -14.61 -10.34 20.30
C GLY A 315 -13.29 -10.90 19.80
N THR A 316 -12.55 -11.53 20.72
CA THR A 316 -11.26 -12.18 20.43
C THR A 316 -11.44 -13.39 19.52
N ILE A 317 -10.53 -13.53 18.56
CA ILE A 317 -10.44 -14.70 17.69
C ILE A 317 -9.19 -15.51 18.05
N THR A 318 -9.36 -16.79 18.30
CA THR A 318 -8.25 -17.75 18.45
C THR A 318 -8.08 -18.54 17.16
N ILE A 319 -6.88 -18.61 16.59
CA ILE A 319 -6.57 -19.47 15.44
C ILE A 319 -5.90 -20.75 15.96
N SER A 320 -6.65 -21.85 16.02
CA SER A 320 -6.20 -23.08 16.70
C SER A 320 -5.53 -24.12 15.79
N SER A 321 -5.54 -23.94 14.47
CA SER A 321 -4.86 -24.81 13.51
C SER A 321 -4.23 -24.03 12.35
N ASP A 322 -3.64 -24.75 11.39
CA ASP A 322 -3.28 -24.18 10.10
C ASP A 322 -4.52 -23.63 9.39
N LEU A 323 -4.33 -22.55 8.62
CA LEU A 323 -5.32 -21.98 7.71
C LEU A 323 -4.71 -22.00 6.32
N LEU A 324 -5.15 -22.92 5.46
CA LEU A 324 -4.60 -23.15 4.12
C LEU A 324 -5.63 -22.83 3.04
N LEU A 325 -5.15 -22.30 1.92
CA LEU A 325 -5.93 -22.04 0.73
C LEU A 325 -5.71 -23.18 -0.27
N ALA A 326 -6.77 -23.62 -0.94
CA ALA A 326 -6.64 -24.66 -1.96
C ALA A 326 -5.92 -24.13 -3.21
N SER A 327 -6.14 -22.85 -3.53
CA SER A 327 -5.49 -22.13 -4.61
C SER A 327 -4.93 -20.79 -4.11
N THR A 328 -3.61 -20.64 -4.21
CA THR A 328 -2.90 -19.37 -3.95
C THR A 328 -3.08 -18.34 -5.07
N THR A 329 -3.94 -18.61 -6.06
CA THR A 329 -4.26 -17.64 -7.13
C THR A 329 -5.67 -17.10 -7.01
N THR A 330 -6.63 -17.96 -6.62
CA THR A 330 -8.06 -17.62 -6.62
C THR A 330 -8.63 -17.49 -5.23
N ASP A 331 -8.18 -18.25 -4.24
CA ASP A 331 -8.86 -18.35 -2.95
C ASP A 331 -8.32 -17.30 -1.97
N LEU A 332 -9.16 -16.74 -1.12
CA LEU A 332 -8.77 -15.65 -0.21
C LEU A 332 -9.46 -15.82 1.14
N LEU A 333 -8.68 -15.69 2.21
CA LEU A 333 -9.15 -15.77 3.59
C LEU A 333 -8.79 -14.50 4.35
N ALA A 334 -9.75 -13.96 5.09
CA ALA A 334 -9.52 -12.96 6.12
C ALA A 334 -10.07 -13.40 7.48
N VAL A 335 -9.34 -13.04 8.53
CA VAL A 335 -9.75 -13.17 9.93
C VAL A 335 -9.73 -11.78 10.56
N VAL A 336 -10.91 -11.29 10.97
CA VAL A 336 -11.10 -9.90 11.39
C VAL A 336 -11.69 -9.85 12.80
N SER A 337 -10.93 -9.35 13.77
CA SER A 337 -11.47 -8.98 15.08
C SER A 337 -11.81 -7.49 15.10
N THR A 338 -13.08 -7.16 15.33
CA THR A 338 -13.58 -5.78 15.35
C THR A 338 -13.53 -5.13 16.73
N GLY A 339 -13.45 -5.93 17.80
CA GLY A 339 -13.44 -5.45 19.18
C GLY A 339 -12.54 -6.22 20.14
N GLY A 340 -11.81 -7.23 19.65
CA GLY A 340 -10.92 -8.06 20.47
C GLY A 340 -9.51 -8.20 19.90
N ASN A 341 -8.85 -9.29 20.26
CA ASN A 341 -7.52 -9.65 19.80
C ASN A 341 -7.58 -10.78 18.75
N ILE A 342 -6.46 -11.03 18.07
CA ILE A 342 -6.23 -12.31 17.39
C ILE A 342 -5.11 -13.03 18.12
N GLU A 343 -5.42 -14.22 18.62
CA GLU A 343 -4.51 -15.05 19.39
C GLU A 343 -4.17 -16.31 18.59
N ILE A 344 -2.87 -16.59 18.47
CA ILE A 344 -2.34 -17.77 17.76
C ILE A 344 -1.63 -18.62 18.81
N PRO A 345 -2.33 -19.57 19.47
CA PRO A 345 -1.72 -20.36 20.53
C PRO A 345 -0.52 -21.14 20.02
N PHE A 346 0.58 -21.12 20.78
CA PHE A 346 1.76 -21.91 20.45
C PHE A 346 1.45 -23.41 20.46
N VAL A 347 2.02 -24.09 19.48
CA VAL A 347 2.09 -25.53 19.33
C VAL A 347 3.51 -25.92 18.94
N GLU A 348 3.97 -27.09 19.36
CA GLU A 348 5.32 -27.60 19.09
C GLU A 348 5.57 -27.96 17.62
N THR A 349 4.55 -27.85 16.79
CA THR A 349 4.62 -28.08 15.34
C THR A 349 4.61 -26.76 14.59
N SER A 350 5.18 -26.77 13.37
CA SER A 350 5.05 -25.63 12.46
C SER A 350 3.58 -25.25 12.28
N ARG A 351 3.28 -23.95 12.17
CA ARG A 351 1.95 -23.47 11.84
C ARG A 351 2.02 -22.61 10.59
N THR A 352 1.12 -22.87 9.64
CA THR A 352 0.98 -22.07 8.42
C THR A 352 -0.38 -21.38 8.39
N ILE A 353 -0.38 -20.06 8.24
CA ILE A 353 -1.57 -19.24 8.10
C ILE A 353 -1.52 -18.53 6.76
N GLN A 354 -2.44 -18.85 5.86
CA GLN A 354 -2.62 -18.23 4.56
C GLN A 354 -3.86 -17.33 4.59
N ALA A 355 -3.73 -16.18 5.28
CA ALA A 355 -4.85 -15.27 5.51
C ALA A 355 -4.37 -13.83 5.72
N LEU A 356 -5.26 -12.88 5.43
CA LEU A 356 -5.18 -11.55 6.01
C LEU A 356 -5.67 -11.60 7.47
N LEU A 357 -4.89 -11.07 8.40
CA LEU A 357 -5.27 -10.92 9.80
C LEU A 357 -5.51 -9.44 10.11
N VAL A 358 -6.68 -9.08 10.65
CA VAL A 358 -7.03 -7.70 11.01
C VAL A 358 -7.50 -7.61 12.45
N ALA A 359 -6.82 -6.81 13.27
CA ALA A 359 -7.23 -6.49 14.64
C ALA A 359 -6.84 -5.05 15.00
N THR A 360 -7.72 -4.09 14.75
CA THR A 360 -7.41 -2.66 14.85
C THR A 360 -8.25 -1.92 15.89
N ALA A 361 -8.96 -2.67 16.74
CA ALA A 361 -9.72 -2.13 17.85
C ALA A 361 -8.83 -1.31 18.80
N ALA A 362 -9.45 -0.41 19.56
CA ALA A 362 -8.72 0.41 20.54
C ALA A 362 -8.18 -0.45 21.70
N ALA A 363 -7.04 -0.04 22.26
CA ALA A 363 -6.41 -0.73 23.39
C ALA A 363 -7.40 -0.87 24.58
N PRO A 364 -7.36 -2.00 25.31
CA PRO A 364 -6.37 -3.08 25.24
C PRO A 364 -6.63 -4.12 24.14
N ALA A 365 -7.65 -3.94 23.30
CA ALA A 365 -7.91 -4.78 22.14
C ALA A 365 -7.02 -4.39 20.94
N GLY A 366 -7.19 -5.09 19.81
CA GLY A 366 -6.41 -4.83 18.59
C GLY A 366 -4.99 -5.38 18.63
N VAL A 367 -4.75 -6.37 19.49
CA VAL A 367 -3.46 -7.07 19.58
C VAL A 367 -3.49 -8.32 18.72
N ILE A 368 -2.47 -8.52 17.89
CA ILE A 368 -2.21 -9.82 17.26
C ILE A 368 -0.98 -10.42 17.93
N SER A 369 -1.13 -11.60 18.53
CA SER A 369 -0.07 -12.25 19.29
C SER A 369 -0.04 -13.76 19.05
N ALA A 370 1.13 -14.35 19.21
CA ALA A 370 1.28 -15.79 19.24
C ALA A 370 1.86 -16.20 20.60
N THR A 371 0.99 -16.44 21.58
CA THR A 371 1.39 -16.69 22.96
C THR A 371 1.71 -18.17 23.19
N GLY A 372 2.86 -18.39 23.84
CA GLY A 372 3.29 -19.68 24.35
C GLY A 372 2.41 -20.18 25.48
N VAL A 373 2.07 -21.48 25.50
CA VAL A 373 1.72 -22.15 26.75
C VAL A 373 3.03 -22.32 27.54
N SER A 374 3.04 -21.91 28.81
CA SER A 374 4.16 -22.12 29.73
C SER A 374 4.54 -23.61 29.76
N GLY A 375 5.77 -23.96 29.37
CA GLY A 375 6.26 -25.35 29.40
C GLY A 375 7.25 -25.74 28.31
N CYS A 376 7.42 -24.92 27.27
CA CYS A 376 8.39 -25.22 26.23
C CYS A 376 9.80 -24.78 26.66
N SER A 377 10.74 -25.72 26.78
CA SER A 377 12.12 -25.46 27.21
C SER A 377 12.97 -24.87 26.07
N ALA A 378 13.87 -23.93 26.38
CA ALA A 378 14.71 -23.15 25.46
C ALA A 378 15.44 -23.90 24.32
N LEU A 379 15.53 -25.24 24.36
CA LEU A 379 16.19 -26.06 23.35
C LEU A 379 15.24 -26.85 22.44
N SER A 380 13.96 -27.04 22.83
CA SER A 380 13.00 -27.86 22.07
C SER A 380 12.02 -27.04 21.21
N CYS A 381 11.84 -25.75 21.49
CA CYS A 381 10.86 -24.88 20.82
C CYS A 381 11.37 -24.24 19.53
N VAL A 382 12.68 -24.29 19.31
CA VAL A 382 13.38 -23.55 18.24
C VAL A 382 13.10 -24.13 16.84
N ALA A 383 12.37 -25.24 16.74
CA ALA A 383 12.24 -25.98 15.48
C ALA A 383 10.95 -25.70 14.69
N ALA A 384 9.89 -25.18 15.31
CA ALA A 384 8.64 -24.92 14.62
C ALA A 384 8.60 -23.47 14.11
N PRO A 385 8.50 -23.21 12.80
CA PRO A 385 8.20 -21.88 12.28
C PRO A 385 6.70 -21.55 12.36
N LEU A 386 6.38 -20.28 12.60
CA LEU A 386 5.07 -19.71 12.31
C LEU A 386 5.17 -18.99 10.97
N THR A 387 4.65 -19.64 9.93
CA THR A 387 4.61 -19.10 8.57
C THR A 387 3.28 -18.37 8.34
N ILE A 388 3.33 -17.10 7.98
CA ILE A 388 2.16 -16.31 7.59
C ILE A 388 2.34 -15.88 6.15
N ASN A 389 1.54 -16.44 5.23
CA ASN A 389 1.46 -16.01 3.84
C ASN A 389 0.22 -15.14 3.67
N GLY A 390 0.37 -13.82 3.76
CA GLY A 390 -0.76 -12.91 3.82
C GLY A 390 -0.33 -11.52 4.23
N ALA A 391 -1.11 -10.90 5.11
CA ALA A 391 -0.76 -9.64 5.74
C ALA A 391 -1.34 -9.57 7.14
N ILE A 392 -0.70 -8.75 7.98
CA ILE A 392 -1.14 -8.47 9.34
C ILE A 392 -1.40 -6.98 9.44
N VAL A 393 -2.64 -6.61 9.74
CA VAL A 393 -3.05 -5.23 9.98
C VAL A 393 -3.56 -5.13 11.40
N CYS A 394 -2.80 -4.48 12.28
CA CYS A 394 -3.19 -4.42 13.68
C CYS A 394 -2.85 -3.11 14.35
N ARG A 395 -3.52 -2.83 15.46
CA ARG A 395 -3.12 -1.73 16.32
C ARG A 395 -1.77 -2.04 16.94
N GLN A 396 -1.64 -3.22 17.54
CA GLN A 396 -0.44 -3.62 18.22
C GLN A 396 -0.04 -5.04 17.82
N LEU A 397 1.20 -5.21 17.37
CA LEU A 397 1.77 -6.54 17.26
C LEU A 397 2.30 -6.92 18.64
N GLY A 398 1.71 -7.96 19.24
CA GLY A 398 2.10 -8.48 20.55
C GLY A 398 3.33 -9.39 20.48
N ALA A 399 3.62 -10.05 21.60
CA ALA A 399 4.63 -11.10 21.64
C ALA A 399 4.27 -12.21 20.65
N VAL A 400 5.20 -12.53 19.77
CA VAL A 400 5.11 -13.69 18.88
C VAL A 400 6.18 -14.66 19.34
N ALA A 401 5.70 -15.63 20.11
CA ALA A 401 6.48 -16.68 20.73
C ALA A 401 7.50 -16.19 21.76
N GLU A 402 7.07 -15.37 22.71
CA GLU A 402 7.83 -15.17 23.94
C GLU A 402 7.18 -16.02 25.03
N ALA A 403 7.93 -16.95 25.60
CA ALA A 403 7.55 -17.70 26.79
C ALA A 403 8.53 -17.32 27.90
N SER A 404 8.08 -16.66 28.96
CA SER A 404 8.95 -16.46 30.13
C SER A 404 8.86 -17.69 31.03
N THR A 405 9.97 -18.36 31.31
CA THR A 405 10.06 -19.35 32.38
C THR A 405 11.18 -18.88 33.32
N ASP A 406 10.86 -18.67 34.60
CA ASP A 406 11.82 -18.30 35.66
C ASP A 406 12.59 -16.98 35.44
N GLY A 407 11.94 -15.98 34.83
CA GLY A 407 12.55 -14.65 34.59
C GLY A 407 13.43 -14.59 33.34
N ASP A 408 13.72 -15.73 32.71
CA ASP A 408 14.32 -15.80 31.39
C ASP A 408 13.22 -15.79 30.33
N VAL A 409 13.29 -14.81 29.42
CA VAL A 409 12.45 -14.75 28.23
C VAL A 409 12.97 -15.78 27.23
N GLN A 410 12.31 -16.93 27.15
CA GLN A 410 12.54 -17.96 26.16
C GLN A 410 11.73 -17.62 24.90
N ARG A 411 12.30 -17.92 23.72
CA ARG A 411 11.70 -17.57 22.43
C ARG A 411 11.24 -18.86 21.74
N GLY A 412 10.01 -18.87 21.22
CA GLY A 412 9.36 -20.01 20.57
C GLY A 412 9.58 -20.02 19.05
N TYR A 413 8.58 -19.60 18.26
CA TYR A 413 8.60 -19.55 16.79
C TYR A 413 9.69 -18.65 16.20
N ASN A 414 10.40 -19.20 15.20
CA ASN A 414 10.91 -18.38 14.10
C ASN A 414 9.72 -17.87 13.29
N LYS A 415 9.68 -16.58 13.04
CA LYS A 415 8.63 -15.90 12.27
C LYS A 415 8.99 -15.94 10.79
N ASP A 416 8.08 -16.40 9.96
CA ASP A 416 8.28 -16.49 8.52
C ASP A 416 7.10 -15.83 7.80
N TYR A 417 7.17 -14.51 7.61
CA TYR A 417 6.07 -13.72 7.06
C TYR A 417 6.32 -13.42 5.60
N HIS A 418 5.44 -13.88 4.72
CA HIS A 418 5.44 -13.58 3.30
C HIS A 418 4.22 -12.77 2.93
N PHE A 419 4.43 -11.69 2.19
CA PHE A 419 3.33 -10.91 1.64
C PHE A 419 2.60 -11.72 0.56
N ASP A 420 1.28 -11.79 0.65
CA ASP A 420 0.45 -12.28 -0.45
C ASP A 420 0.18 -11.14 -1.44
N ASP A 421 0.93 -11.13 -2.55
CA ASP A 421 0.86 -10.10 -3.60
C ASP A 421 -0.57 -9.86 -4.13
N ARG A 422 -1.46 -10.86 -4.02
CA ARG A 422 -2.85 -10.69 -4.42
C ARG A 422 -3.57 -9.65 -3.58
N LEU A 423 -3.22 -9.50 -2.31
CA LEU A 423 -3.81 -8.52 -1.39
C LEU A 423 -3.54 -7.08 -1.84
N ALA A 424 -2.52 -6.84 -2.69
CA ALA A 424 -2.32 -5.52 -3.30
C ALA A 424 -3.41 -5.14 -4.32
N HIS A 425 -4.14 -6.13 -4.85
CA HIS A 425 -5.06 -5.97 -5.97
C HIS A 425 -6.49 -6.48 -5.70
N THR A 426 -6.62 -7.46 -4.81
CA THR A 426 -7.87 -8.15 -4.52
C THR A 426 -7.99 -8.36 -3.02
N GLN A 427 -9.09 -7.88 -2.44
CA GLN A 427 -9.39 -8.10 -1.04
C GLN A 427 -10.22 -9.37 -0.82
N PRO A 428 -10.01 -10.11 0.29
CA PRO A 428 -11.02 -11.04 0.76
C PRO A 428 -12.34 -10.26 1.01
N PRO A 429 -13.51 -10.90 0.87
CA PRO A 429 -14.80 -10.21 0.81
C PRO A 429 -15.03 -9.36 2.05
N TYR A 430 -15.11 -8.03 1.87
CA TYR A 430 -15.37 -7.08 2.96
C TYR A 430 -14.38 -7.15 4.14
N ALA A 431 -13.16 -7.66 3.93
CA ALA A 431 -12.18 -7.86 5.01
C ALA A 431 -11.70 -6.56 5.69
N VAL A 432 -11.77 -5.43 4.99
CA VAL A 432 -11.76 -4.11 5.62
C VAL A 432 -12.85 -3.24 5.00
N THR A 433 -13.52 -2.44 5.82
CA THR A 433 -14.47 -1.42 5.37
C THR A 433 -13.70 -0.29 4.69
N GLN A 434 -13.44 -0.41 3.38
CA GLN A 434 -12.82 0.55 2.48
C GLN A 434 -11.91 1.60 3.15
N VAL A 435 -10.73 1.17 3.64
CA VAL A 435 -9.65 2.14 3.80
C VAL A 435 -9.22 2.49 2.39
N ARG A 436 -9.51 3.72 1.94
CA ARG A 436 -8.95 4.20 0.69
C ARG A 436 -7.43 4.24 0.87
N GLY A 437 -6.73 3.27 0.30
CA GLY A 437 -5.28 3.28 0.33
C GLY A 437 -4.71 4.37 -0.58
N ARG A 438 -3.38 4.51 -0.52
CA ARG A 438 -2.65 5.57 -1.20
C ARG A 438 -2.74 5.42 -2.73
N TRP A 439 -2.81 6.55 -3.45
CA TRP A 439 -2.61 6.55 -4.89
C TRP A 439 -1.15 6.21 -5.23
N VAL A 440 -0.94 5.22 -6.10
CA VAL A 440 0.38 4.81 -6.58
C VAL A 440 0.44 4.96 -8.10
N ARG A 441 1.63 5.33 -8.58
CA ARG A 441 1.92 5.46 -10.01
C ARG A 441 2.10 4.08 -10.63
N LEU A 442 1.30 3.76 -11.63
CA LEU A 442 1.48 2.54 -12.43
C LEU A 442 2.43 2.78 -13.60
N SER A 443 2.27 3.91 -14.28
CA SER A 443 3.09 4.26 -15.43
C SER A 443 3.06 5.76 -15.69
N ALA A 444 4.12 6.26 -16.33
CA ALA A 444 4.18 7.61 -16.87
C ALA A 444 4.61 7.52 -18.34
N ALA A 445 3.83 8.11 -19.23
CA ALA A 445 4.13 8.21 -20.65
C ALA A 445 4.16 9.69 -21.05
N ALA A 446 5.23 10.09 -21.73
CA ALA A 446 5.32 11.37 -22.40
C ALA A 446 4.93 11.18 -23.87
N THR A 447 4.05 12.03 -24.40
CA THR A 447 3.74 12.06 -25.83
C THR A 447 4.27 13.36 -26.42
N THR A 448 5.44 13.28 -27.04
CA THR A 448 6.06 14.36 -27.79
C THR A 448 6.54 13.87 -29.16
N PRO A 449 6.35 14.63 -30.25
CA PRO A 449 5.59 15.88 -30.38
C PRO A 449 4.12 15.62 -30.76
N LEU A 450 3.18 16.35 -30.16
CA LEU A 450 1.86 16.51 -30.76
C LEU A 450 2.06 17.40 -32.00
N GLY A 451 1.83 16.86 -33.19
CA GLY A 451 2.08 17.55 -34.46
C GLY A 451 1.59 19.00 -34.45
N VAL A 452 2.31 19.88 -35.16
CA VAL A 452 2.00 21.31 -35.24
C VAL A 452 0.60 21.47 -35.85
N GLY A 453 -0.43 21.53 -35.01
CA GLY A 453 -1.78 21.89 -35.42
C GLY A 453 -1.73 23.30 -35.99
N LYS A 454 -2.05 23.42 -37.28
CA LYS A 454 -2.17 24.72 -37.94
C LYS A 454 -3.34 25.51 -37.37
#